data_AF-A0A2I0JIB5-F1
#
_entry.id   AF-A0A2I0JIB5-F1
#
_cell.length_a   1.000
_cell.length_b   1.000
_cell.length_c   1.000
_cell.angle_alpha   90.00
_cell.angle_beta   90.00
_cell.angle_gamma   90.00
#
_symmetry.space_group_name_H-M   'P 1'
#
loop_
_entity.id
_entity.type
_entity.pdbx_description
1 polymer ?
#
loop_
_entity_poly.entity_id
_entity_poly.type
_entity_poly.pdbx_seq_one_letter_code
_entity_poly.pdbx_strand_id
1 'polypeptide(L)' 'MQQHAVVMHPLPRLDEIAVDVDEDPRAAYFRQAKNDLYIRMALLKKLLLIGC' A
#
# COMPACT_ATOMS: atom_id res chain seq x y z
N MET A 1 -20.86 2.49 -1.93
CA MET A 1 -19.47 2.88 -2.27
C MET A 1 -19.24 2.68 -3.76
N GLN A 2 -18.49 3.58 -4.40
CA GLN A 2 -18.18 3.49 -5.84
C GLN A 2 -17.42 2.20 -6.15
N GLN A 3 -17.71 1.57 -7.29
CA GLN A 3 -17.15 0.26 -7.66
C GLN A 3 -15.62 0.30 -7.83
N HIS A 4 -15.07 1.44 -8.25
CA HIS A 4 -13.63 1.61 -8.54
C HIS A 4 -12.86 2.30 -7.41
N ALA A 5 -13.52 2.66 -6.31
CA ALA A 5 -12.82 3.25 -5.17
C ALA A 5 -11.93 2.21 -4.49
N VAL A 6 -10.83 2.66 -3.89
CA VAL A 6 -9.93 1.82 -3.10
C VAL A 6 -9.76 2.41 -1.69
N VAL A 7 -9.63 1.53 -0.70
CA VAL A 7 -9.38 1.90 0.71
C VAL A 7 -7.90 1.71 1.01
N MET A 8 -7.24 2.77 1.45
CA MET A 8 -5.82 2.80 1.80
C MET A 8 -5.63 3.13 3.28
N HIS A 9 -4.57 2.59 3.87
CA HIS A 9 -4.21 2.81 5.27
C HIS A 9 -2.70 2.61 5.45
N PRO A 10 -1.98 3.52 6.12
CA PRO A 10 -0.53 3.41 6.27
C PRO A 10 -0.08 2.29 7.23
N LEU A 11 -1.00 1.75 8.04
CA LEU A 11 -0.74 0.77 9.11
C LEU A 11 0.21 1.32 10.21
N PRO A 12 0.24 0.72 11.42
CA PRO A 12 -0.69 -0.29 11.92
C PRO A 12 -2.11 0.28 11.98
N ARG A 13 -3.12 -0.58 11.82
CA ARG A 13 -4.49 -0.21 12.17
C ARG A 13 -4.81 -0.66 13.59
N LEU A 14 -5.62 0.11 14.30
CA LEU A 14 -6.29 -0.31 15.53
C LEU A 14 -7.75 -0.64 15.18
N ASP A 15 -8.69 0.20 15.60
CA ASP A 15 -10.14 -0.02 15.49
C ASP A 15 -10.76 0.84 14.38
N GLU A 16 -9.95 1.64 13.69
CA GLU A 16 -10.38 2.56 12.63
C GLU A 16 -10.82 1.85 11.34
N ILE A 17 -10.44 0.59 11.15
CA ILE A 17 -10.88 -0.26 10.04
C ILE A 17 -11.23 -1.63 10.61
N ALA A 18 -12.52 -1.98 10.54
CA ALA A 18 -13.00 -3.29 10.96
C ALA A 18 -12.38 -4.42 10.12
N VAL A 19 -12.19 -5.58 10.75
CA VAL A 19 -11.50 -6.73 10.12
C VAL A 19 -12.29 -7.30 8.94
N ASP A 20 -13.62 -7.19 8.95
CA ASP A 20 -14.49 -7.62 7.84
C ASP A 20 -14.24 -6.84 6.53
N VAL A 21 -13.65 -5.65 6.62
CA VAL A 21 -13.23 -4.85 5.46
C VAL A 21 -12.10 -5.54 4.68
N ASP A 22 -11.34 -6.46 5.28
CA ASP A 22 -10.25 -7.19 4.61
C ASP A 22 -10.73 -8.04 3.43
N GLU A 23 -11.95 -8.56 3.51
CA GLU A 23 -12.58 -9.37 2.47
C GLU A 23 -13.12 -8.51 1.32
N ASP A 24 -13.20 -7.19 1.49
CA ASP A 24 -13.60 -6.29 0.41
C ASP A 24 -12.46 -6.20 -0.63
N PRO A 25 -12.70 -6.50 -1.92
CA PRO A 25 -11.67 -6.42 -2.96
C PRO A 25 -11.03 -5.02 -3.10
N ARG A 26 -11.72 -3.98 -2.61
CA ARG A 26 -11.27 -2.58 -2.61
C ARG A 26 -10.30 -2.28 -1.47
N ALA A 27 -10.18 -3.14 -0.47
CA ALA A 27 -9.14 -3.03 0.56
C ALA A 27 -7.76 -3.15 -0.08
N ALA A 28 -7.02 -2.05 -0.10
CA ALA A 28 -5.74 -1.94 -0.79
C ALA A 28 -4.55 -1.76 0.15
N TYR A 29 -4.76 -1.60 1.46
CA TYR A 29 -3.68 -1.35 2.44
C TYR A 29 -2.61 -2.46 2.50
N PHE A 30 -2.97 -3.73 2.26
CA PHE A 30 -1.96 -4.81 2.12
C PHE A 30 -1.17 -4.70 0.82
N ARG A 31 -1.83 -4.39 -0.31
CA ARG A 31 -1.16 -4.14 -1.59
C ARG A 31 -0.26 -2.90 -1.49
N GLN A 32 -0.69 -1.87 -0.78
CA GLN A 32 0.07 -0.66 -0.49
C GLN A 32 1.37 -0.98 0.27
N ALA A 33 1.31 -1.77 1.35
CA ALA A 33 2.51 -2.18 2.09
C ALA A 33 3.50 -2.97 1.20
N LYS A 34 2.99 -3.84 0.32
CA LYS A 34 3.83 -4.51 -0.69
C LYS A 34 4.44 -3.53 -1.70
N ASN A 35 3.70 -2.52 -2.12
CA ASN A 35 4.22 -1.49 -3.04
C ASN A 35 5.31 -0.63 -2.40
N ASP A 36 5.28 -0.41 -1.09
CA ASP A 36 6.33 0.31 -0.36
C ASP A 36 7.71 -0.36 -0.54
N LEU A 37 7.79 -1.70 -0.50
CA LEU A 37 9.01 -2.45 -0.81
C LEU A 37 9.55 -2.08 -2.20
N TYR A 38 8.70 -2.12 -3.23
CA TYR A 38 9.13 -1.86 -4.61
C TYR A 38 9.53 -0.42 -4.83
N ILE A 39 8.84 0.54 -4.20
CA ILE A 39 9.19 1.96 -4.28
C ILE A 39 10.54 2.21 -3.60
N ARG A 40 10.80 1.61 -2.44
CA ARG A 40 12.12 1.70 -1.79
C ARG A 40 13.22 1.09 -2.65
N MET A 41 13.00 -0.08 -3.25
CA MET A 41 13.94 -0.69 -4.18
C MET A 41 14.22 0.21 -5.38
N ALA A 42 13.18 0.78 -6.00
CA ALA A 42 13.32 1.68 -7.14
C ALA A 42 14.06 2.97 -6.77
N LEU A 43 13.76 3.55 -5.60
CA LEU A 43 14.42 4.74 -5.10
C LEU A 43 15.91 4.48 -4.83
N LEU A 44 16.23 3.39 -4.12
CA LEU A 44 17.63 3.00 -3.86
C LEU A 44 18.38 2.73 -5.17
N LYS A 45 17.77 2.00 -6.12
CA LYS A 45 18.36 1.79 -7.45
C LYS A 45 18.64 3.11 -8.16
N LYS A 46 17.70 4.06 -8.11
CA LYS A 46 17.86 5.38 -8.74
C LYS A 46 19.04 6.15 -8.13
N LEU A 47 19.13 6.17 -6.80
CA LEU A 47 20.17 6.92 -6.08
C LEU A 47 21.56 6.30 -6.19
N LEU A 48 21.65 4.96 -6.18
CA LEU A 48 22.92 4.25 -6.05
C LEU A 48 23.46 3.66 -7.36
N LEU A 49 22.60 3.43 -8.37
CA LEU A 49 22.98 2.67 -9.57
C LEU A 49 22.73 3.43 -10.89
N ILE A 50 21.79 4.38 -10.91
CA ILE A 50 21.42 5.13 -12.14
C ILE A 50 21.82 6.61 -12.03
N GLY A 51 22.22 7.08 -10.84
CA GLY A 51 22.63 8.47 -10.60
C GLY A 51 24.13 8.71 -10.81
N CYS A 52 24.65 8.49 -12.02
CA CYS A 52 25.94 8.98 -12.53
C CYS A 52 25.84 9.15 -14.04
#